data_AF-A0A8J2MQ02-F1
#
_entry.id   AF-A0A8J2MQ02-F1
#
_cell.length_a   1.000
_cell.length_b   1.000
_cell.length_c   1.000
_cell.angle_alpha   90.00
_cell.angle_beta   90.00
_cell.angle_gamma   90.00
#
_symmetry.space_group_name_H-M   'P 1'
#
loop_
_entity.id
_entity.type
_entity.pdbx_description
1 polymer ?
#
loop_
_entity_poly.entity_id
_entity_poly.type
_entity_poly.pdbx_seq_one_letter_code
_entity_poly.pdbx_strand_id
1 'polypeptide(L)' 'MPYQITHPDACQSSGLTCPLTKDDGPYNYTTTLPISKKFPRIKLDVKWELNDENDKNIVCVLIPTRIK' A
#
# COMPACT_ATOMS: atom_id res chain seq x y z
N MET A 1 -4.97 9.12 -10.53
CA MET A 1 -6.32 8.53 -10.40
C MET A 1 -6.30 7.60 -9.19
N PRO A 2 -7.13 7.81 -8.15
CA PRO A 2 -7.14 6.95 -6.96
C PRO A 2 -7.73 5.57 -7.31
N TYR A 3 -7.12 4.50 -6.79
CA TYR A 3 -7.57 3.13 -6.94
C TYR A 3 -8.16 2.61 -5.63
N GLN A 4 -9.35 2.02 -5.67
CA GLN A 4 -9.98 1.44 -4.49
C GLN A 4 -9.34 0.07 -4.20
N ILE A 5 -8.65 -0.01 -3.07
CA ILE A 5 -8.07 -1.26 -2.55
C ILE A 5 -9.16 -1.97 -1.73
N THR A 6 -9.24 -3.30 -1.83
CA THR A 6 -10.26 -4.10 -1.15
C THR A 6 -10.14 -4.08 0.38
N HIS A 7 -8.92 -3.98 0.90
CA HIS A 7 -8.63 -3.87 2.33
C HIS A 7 -7.75 -2.63 2.55
N PRO A 8 -8.37 -1.46 2.81
CA PRO A 8 -7.63 -0.22 3.06
C PRO A 8 -6.97 -0.20 4.44
N ASP A 9 -7.48 -0.98 5.39
CA ASP A 9 -6.89 -1.12 6.71
C ASP A 9 -5.62 -1.97 6.65
N ALA A 10 -4.47 -1.32 6.86
CA ALA A 10 -3.19 -1.98 6.88
C ALA A 10 -2.99 -2.92 8.08
N CYS A 11 -3.84 -2.91 9.10
CA CYS A 11 -3.81 -3.88 10.19
C CYS A 11 -4.55 -5.18 9.83
N GLN A 12 -5.26 -5.22 8.70
CA GLN A 12 -6.03 -6.39 8.26
C GLN A 12 -5.34 -7.07 7.08
N SER A 13 -5.04 -8.37 7.24
CA SER A 13 -4.54 -9.23 6.17
C SER A 13 -3.24 -8.78 5.48
N SER A 14 -2.43 -7.97 6.15
CA SER A 14 -1.17 -7.40 5.62
C SER A 14 0.11 -8.00 6.23
N GLY A 15 -0.05 -8.88 7.23
CA GLY A 15 1.05 -9.38 8.07
C GLY A 15 1.41 -8.46 9.25
N LEU A 16 0.73 -7.33 9.41
CA LEU A 16 0.88 -6.45 10.58
C LEU A 16 -0.08 -6.86 11.69
N THR A 17 0.38 -6.84 12.94
CA THR A 17 -0.46 -7.00 14.14
C THR A 17 -0.44 -5.70 14.91
N CYS A 18 -1.57 -4.99 14.89
CA CYS A 18 -1.71 -3.69 15.56
C CYS A 18 -2.13 -3.87 17.04
N PRO A 19 -1.78 -2.92 17.93
CA PRO A 19 -1.11 -1.65 17.68
C PRO A 19 0.39 -1.81 17.40
N LEU A 20 0.90 -1.02 16.45
CA LEU A 20 2.33 -0.97 16.14
C LEU A 20 3.00 0.09 17.02
N THR A 21 4.05 -0.29 17.74
CA THR A 21 4.87 0.64 18.52
C THR A 21 6.21 0.89 17.83
N LYS A 22 6.91 1.97 18.19
CA LYS A 22 8.25 2.25 17.64
C LYS A 22 9.31 1.28 18.13
N ASP A 23 9.10 0.66 19.28
CA ASP A 23 10.09 -0.18 19.97
C ASP A 23 10.06 -1.64 19.50
N ASP A 24 8.90 -2.12 19.03
CA ASP A 24 8.72 -3.53 18.61
C ASP A 24 9.06 -3.79 17.12
N GLY A 25 9.58 -2.78 16.41
CA GLY A 25 10.01 -2.93 15.01
C GLY A 25 11.29 -3.78 14.86
N PRO A 26 11.58 -4.30 13.65
CA PRO A 26 11.02 -3.93 12.34
C PRO A 26 9.77 -4.72 11.94
N TYR A 27 8.82 -4.04 11.28
CA TYR A 27 7.60 -4.65 10.76
C TYR A 27 7.70 -4.93 9.26
N ASN A 28 7.10 -6.04 8.83
CA ASN A 28 6.97 -6.39 7.41
C ASN A 28 5.52 -6.21 6.96
N TYR A 29 5.30 -5.24 6.09
CA TYR A 29 4.03 -5.02 5.43
C TYR A 29 3.99 -5.74 4.08
N THR A 30 2.98 -6.57 3.88
CA THR A 30 2.73 -7.30 2.62
C THR A 30 1.34 -6.98 2.11
N THR A 31 1.20 -6.72 0.82
CA THR A 31 -0.10 -6.46 0.20
C THR A 31 -0.12 -6.95 -1.24
N THR A 32 -1.32 -7.28 -1.73
CA THR A 32 -1.52 -7.72 -3.12
C THR A 32 -2.46 -6.76 -3.82
N LEU A 33 -1.96 -6.09 -4.85
CA LEU A 33 -2.77 -5.21 -5.70
C LEU A 33 -3.16 -5.96 -6.99
N PRO A 34 -4.44 -6.33 -7.18
CA PRO A 34 -4.87 -6.96 -8.42
C PRO A 34 -4.89 -5.94 -9.56
N ILE A 35 -4.17 -6.24 -10.65
CA ILE A 35 -4.18 -5.42 -11.86
C ILE A 35 -5.34 -5.89 -12.75
N SER A 36 -6.37 -5.05 -12.88
CA SER A 36 -7.49 -5.30 -13.79
C SER A 36 -7.07 -5.19 -15.26
N LYS A 37 -7.66 -6.02 -16.14
CA LYS A 37 -7.49 -5.90 -17.60
C LYS A 37 -8.00 -4.57 -18.18
N LYS A 38 -8.75 -3.78 -17.40
CA LYS A 38 -9.18 -2.43 -17.77
C LYS A 38 -8.03 -1.42 -17.81
N PHE A 39 -6.91 -1.71 -17.15
CA PHE A 39 -5.76 -0.82 -17.19
C PHE A 39 -5.09 -0.88 -18.56
N PRO A 40 -4.86 0.27 -19.21
CA PRO A 40 -4.19 0.30 -20.50
C PRO A 40 -2.72 -0.10 -20.36
N ARG A 41 -2.13 -0.60 -21.46
CA ARG A 41 -0.70 -0.97 -21.53
C ARG A 41 0.19 0.27 -21.58
N ILE A 42 0.37 0.91 -20.42
CA ILE A 42 1.13 2.16 -20.27
C ILE A 42 2.25 2.01 -19.25
N LYS A 43 3.17 2.98 -19.27
CA LYS A 43 4.10 3.23 -18.16
C LYS A 43 3.42 4.17 -17.17
N LEU A 44 3.45 3.84 -15.90
CA LEU A 44 2.87 4.66 -14.83
C LEU A 44 3.64 4.45 -13.54
N ASP A 45 3.64 5.46 -12.67
CA ASP A 45 4.17 5.35 -11.32
C ASP A 45 3.02 5.01 -10.36
N VAL A 46 3.16 3.88 -9.65
CA VAL A 46 2.23 3.49 -8.60
C VAL A 46 2.64 4.21 -7.32
N LYS A 47 1.78 5.09 -6.83
CA LYS A 47 1.92 5.71 -5.52
C LYS A 47 1.30 4.81 -4.46
N TRP A 48 2.07 4.44 -3.45
CA TRP A 48 1.59 3.66 -2.30
C TRP A 48 1.80 4.44 -1.01
N GLU A 49 0.75 4.55 -0.20
CA GLU A 49 0.73 5.33 1.04
C GLU A 49 0.22 4.46 2.19
N LEU A 50 0.85 4.59 3.35
CA LEU A 50 0.38 4.07 4.64
C LEU A 50 0.35 5.23 5.63
N ASN A 51 -0.84 5.53 6.12
CA ASN A 51 -1.09 6.56 7.12
C ASN A 51 -1.28 5.93 8.49
N ASP A 52 -0.88 6.65 9.54
CA ASP A 52 -1.24 6.33 10.92
C ASP A 52 -2.69 6.77 11.23
N GLU A 53 -3.13 6.53 12.46
CA GLU A 53 -4.45 6.90 12.96
C GLU A 53 -4.71 8.42 13.00
N ASN A 54 -3.68 9.25 12.80
CA ASN A 54 -3.75 10.71 12.75
C ASN A 54 -3.57 11.24 11.31
N ASP A 55 -3.78 10.39 10.30
CA ASP A 55 -3.58 10.69 8.88
C ASP A 55 -2.15 11.13 8.50
N LYS A 56 -1.16 10.76 9.32
CA LYS A 56 0.24 11.05 9.01
C LYS A 56 0.84 9.92 8.18
N ASN A 57 1.42 10.29 7.05
CA ASN A 57 2.18 9.37 6.20
C ASN A 57 3.36 8.75 6.97
N ILE A 58 3.29 7.45 7.24
CA ILE A 58 4.41 6.63 7.74
C ILE A 58 5.24 6.12 6.57
N VAL A 59 4.58 5.70 5.49
CA VAL A 59 5.22 5.22 4.26
C VAL A 59 4.56 5.92 3.08
N CYS A 60 5.37 6.52 2.20
CA CYS A 60 4.91 7.09 0.93
C CYS A 60 5.97 6.78 -0.13
N VAL A 61 5.65 5.89 -1.06
CA VAL A 61 6.59 5.42 -2.09
C VAL A 61 5.99 5.53 -3.49
N LEU A 62 6.86 5.81 -4.46
CA LEU A 62 6.54 5.80 -5.89
C LEU A 62 7.28 4.64 -6.55
N ILE A 63 6.52 3.72 -7.12
CA ILE A 63 7.05 2.52 -7.77
C ILE A 63 6.83 2.69 -9.27
N PRO A 64 7.89 2.89 -10.08
CA PRO A 64 7.75 2.98 -11.51
C PRO A 64 7.37 1.60 -12.10
N THR A 65 6.27 1.55 -12.83
CA THR A 65 5.73 0.31 -13.39
C THR A 65 5.42 0.43 -14.87
N ARG A 66 5.38 -0.73 -15.54
CA ARG A 66 4.90 -0.83 -16.92
C ARG A 66 3.92 -1.99 -17.01
N ILE A 67 2.65 -1.66 -17.28
CA ILE A 67 1.60 -2.65 -17.50
C ILE A 67 1.78 -3.21 -18.91
N LYS A 68 1.94 -4.53 -19.02
CA LYS A 68 2.09 -5.26 -20.29
C LYS A 68 0.84 -6.04 -20.64
#